data_AF-A0A954V0N0-F1
#
_entry.id   AF-A0A954V0N0-F1
#
_cell.length_a   1.000
_cell.length_b   1.000
_cell.length_c   1.000
_cell.angle_alpha   90.00
_cell.angle_beta   90.00
_cell.angle_gamma   90.00
#
_symmetry.space_group_name_H-M   'P 1'
#
loop_
_entity.id
_entity.type
_entity.pdbx_description
1 polymer ?
#
loop_
_entity_poly.entity_id
_entity_poly.type
_entity_poly.pdbx_seq_one_letter_code
_entity_poly.pdbx_strand_id
1 'polypeptide(L)'
;MVCFVSQSYRYFALICVAILSVQPVDRLTAAELNIGGATISITPDGPVALSGQMHTRIARSVESPVTATALALESREGDRVLDQAIMVSCDLVAIREGILEMVRQRIQDRLPDFDVSKLVMNATHTHTAPVMREDVYDLPAEGVMQPSEYAEFLADRVADIAVSAWQSRQPGSVGWGLGHAVVAHNRRSTYSDGSAQMYGATNRADFRGIEGYEDHGVEVLCFWDGQGELIATAINVACPSQEVEGGSAVNADFWHTVRQSLRAKYGNELLVLAWTGAAGDQSPHLMFRKDAEERMRKLRGLTRLEELSRRIVAAWEEAYAGASQER
;
A
#
# COMPACT_ATOMS: atom_id res chain seq x y z
N MET A 1 -25.18 106.00 -15.09
CA MET A 1 -24.45 105.72 -13.84
C MET A 1 -25.23 104.68 -13.06
N VAL A 2 -24.85 103.41 -13.19
CA VAL A 2 -24.73 102.35 -12.16
C VAL A 2 -24.30 101.11 -12.93
N CYS A 3 -23.10 100.63 -12.60
CA CYS A 3 -22.51 99.38 -13.09
C CYS A 3 -23.27 98.18 -12.54
N PHE A 4 -23.35 97.08 -13.30
CA PHE A 4 -23.24 95.74 -12.73
C PHE A 4 -22.53 94.80 -13.70
N VAL A 5 -21.48 94.18 -13.18
CA VAL A 5 -20.64 93.12 -13.77
C VAL A 5 -21.32 91.78 -13.50
N SER A 6 -21.30 90.83 -14.45
CA SER A 6 -21.39 89.41 -14.08
C SER A 6 -20.64 88.50 -15.06
N GLN A 7 -19.94 87.53 -14.48
CA GLN A 7 -18.84 86.73 -15.01
C GLN A 7 -19.21 85.73 -16.12
N SER A 8 -18.26 85.53 -17.03
CA SER A 8 -18.23 84.44 -17.99
C SER A 8 -17.68 83.16 -17.33
N TYR A 9 -18.50 82.13 -17.19
CA TYR A 9 -18.04 80.80 -16.78
C TYR A 9 -17.54 80.02 -18.00
N ARG A 10 -16.23 79.73 -18.04
CA ARG A 10 -15.62 78.76 -18.96
C ARG A 10 -15.72 77.37 -18.34
N TYR A 11 -16.54 76.48 -18.93
CA TYR A 11 -16.56 75.06 -18.59
C TYR A 11 -15.34 74.38 -19.23
N PHE A 12 -14.39 73.95 -18.40
CA PHE A 12 -13.30 73.04 -18.79
C PHE A 12 -13.79 71.62 -18.48
N ALA A 13 -14.16 70.85 -19.50
CA ALA A 13 -14.49 69.43 -19.36
C ALA A 13 -13.18 68.63 -19.28
N LEU A 14 -12.79 68.18 -18.09
CA LEU A 14 -11.77 67.16 -17.93
C LEU A 14 -12.36 65.80 -18.31
N ILE A 15 -11.89 65.24 -19.43
CA ILE A 15 -12.11 63.82 -19.77
C ILE A 15 -11.07 63.02 -18.99
N CYS A 16 -11.47 62.44 -17.85
CA CYS A 16 -10.69 61.44 -17.15
C CYS A 16 -10.81 60.11 -17.91
N VAL A 17 -9.81 59.75 -18.71
CA VAL A 17 -9.67 58.40 -19.26
C VAL A 17 -9.25 57.49 -18.11
N ALA A 18 -10.20 56.74 -17.57
CA ALA A 18 -9.92 55.66 -16.62
C ALA A 18 -9.25 54.50 -17.38
N ILE A 19 -7.94 54.39 -17.26
CA ILE A 19 -7.20 53.20 -17.70
C ILE A 19 -7.54 52.10 -16.69
N LEU A 20 -8.50 51.24 -17.06
CA LEU A 20 -8.75 49.99 -16.35
C LEU A 20 -7.53 49.10 -16.54
N SER A 21 -6.63 49.09 -15.54
CA SER A 21 -5.57 48.10 -15.44
C SER A 21 -6.21 46.74 -15.21
N VAL A 22 -6.37 45.97 -16.28
CA VAL A 22 -6.66 44.53 -16.20
C VAL A 22 -5.42 43.89 -15.60
N GLN A 23 -5.41 43.74 -14.28
CA GLN A 23 -4.40 42.93 -13.61
C GLN A 23 -4.59 41.49 -14.11
N PRO A 24 -3.52 40.78 -14.52
CA PRO A 24 -3.62 39.36 -14.77
C PRO A 24 -4.12 38.71 -13.48
N VAL A 25 -5.25 38.01 -13.57
CA VAL A 25 -5.67 37.12 -12.51
C VAL A 25 -4.68 35.97 -12.57
N ASP A 26 -3.71 35.96 -11.66
CA ASP A 26 -2.89 34.77 -11.41
C ASP A 26 -3.88 33.65 -11.07
N ARG A 27 -4.11 32.76 -12.04
CA ARG A 27 -4.79 31.51 -11.77
C ARG A 27 -3.85 30.76 -10.83
N LEU A 28 -4.19 30.72 -9.56
CA LEU A 28 -3.64 29.75 -8.62
C LEU A 28 -4.03 28.37 -9.15
N THR A 29 -3.18 27.80 -10.00
CA THR A 29 -3.29 26.40 -10.41
C THR A 29 -2.83 25.59 -9.22
N ALA A 30 -3.73 24.77 -8.67
CA ALA A 30 -3.33 23.76 -7.70
C ALA A 30 -2.21 22.91 -8.31
N ALA A 31 -1.29 22.44 -7.47
CA ALA A 31 -0.21 21.57 -7.93
C ALA A 31 -0.79 20.34 -8.63
N GLU A 32 -0.25 20.01 -9.79
CA GLU A 32 -0.61 18.82 -10.56
C GLU A 32 0.06 17.61 -9.91
N LEU A 33 -0.67 16.50 -9.80
CA LEU A 33 -0.14 15.23 -9.33
C LEU A 33 0.06 14.30 -10.52
N ASN A 34 1.31 13.91 -10.75
CA ASN A 34 1.67 12.87 -11.70
C ASN A 34 1.83 11.54 -10.98
N ILE A 35 1.20 10.50 -11.52
CA ILE A 35 1.10 9.16 -10.95
C ILE A 35 1.56 8.16 -11.99
N GLY A 36 2.45 7.26 -11.60
CA GLY A 36 2.92 6.16 -12.43
C GLY A 36 3.07 4.91 -11.59
N GLY A 37 3.04 3.74 -12.19
CA GLY A 37 3.14 2.51 -11.43
C GLY A 37 3.37 1.27 -12.28
N ALA A 38 3.78 0.20 -11.59
CA ALA A 38 4.02 -1.10 -12.20
C ALA A 38 3.99 -2.21 -11.14
N THR A 39 3.74 -3.45 -11.58
CA THR A 39 3.89 -4.67 -10.75
C THR A 39 4.90 -5.60 -11.42
N ILE A 40 5.74 -6.27 -10.64
CA ILE A 40 6.62 -7.35 -11.11
C ILE A 40 6.52 -8.55 -10.19
N SER A 41 6.76 -9.74 -10.74
CA SER A 41 7.00 -10.93 -9.93
C SER A 41 8.33 -10.82 -9.20
N ILE A 42 8.31 -11.15 -7.91
CA ILE A 42 9.50 -11.40 -7.09
C ILE A 42 9.54 -12.88 -6.64
N THR A 43 8.79 -13.73 -7.34
CA THR A 43 8.74 -15.17 -7.11
C THR A 43 10.04 -15.80 -7.60
N PRO A 44 10.72 -16.64 -6.80
CA PRO A 44 11.95 -17.30 -7.24
C PRO A 44 11.66 -18.40 -8.25
N ASP A 45 12.61 -18.63 -9.16
CA ASP A 45 12.49 -19.59 -10.25
C ASP A 45 12.84 -21.04 -9.84
N GLY A 46 13.17 -21.27 -8.56
CA GLY A 46 13.58 -22.56 -8.03
C GLY A 46 13.26 -22.75 -6.55
N PRO A 47 13.65 -23.89 -5.95
CA PRO A 47 13.41 -24.13 -4.54
C PRO A 47 14.05 -23.07 -3.65
N VAL A 48 13.35 -22.65 -2.60
CA VAL A 48 13.76 -21.52 -1.76
C VAL A 48 13.37 -21.75 -0.30
N ALA A 49 14.15 -21.22 0.63
CA ALA A 49 13.77 -21.22 2.04
C ALA A 49 12.67 -20.20 2.33
N LEU A 50 11.69 -20.52 3.18
CA LEU A 50 10.60 -19.62 3.57
C LEU A 50 10.85 -18.94 4.92
N SER A 51 10.74 -17.63 4.96
CA SER A 51 10.93 -16.83 6.17
C SER A 51 9.67 -16.80 7.05
N GLY A 52 9.83 -16.65 8.37
CA GLY A 52 8.72 -16.36 9.30
C GLY A 52 8.40 -17.45 10.33
N GLN A 53 9.07 -18.61 10.26
CA GLN A 53 8.88 -19.70 11.22
C GLN A 53 10.15 -20.02 12.01
N MET A 54 10.01 -20.76 13.12
CA MET A 54 11.14 -21.16 13.98
C MET A 54 11.87 -22.43 13.51
N HIS A 55 11.58 -22.90 12.29
CA HIS A 55 12.18 -24.09 11.69
C HIS A 55 12.33 -23.89 10.18
N THR A 56 13.28 -24.59 9.57
CA THR A 56 13.52 -24.56 8.13
C THR A 56 12.33 -25.13 7.36
N ARG A 57 11.82 -24.36 6.39
CA ARG A 57 10.88 -24.83 5.37
C ARG A 57 11.45 -24.48 4.00
N ILE A 58 11.47 -25.46 3.09
CA ILE A 58 11.92 -25.27 1.71
C ILE A 58 10.70 -25.38 0.81
N ALA A 59 10.34 -24.28 0.15
CA ALA A 59 9.33 -24.30 -0.87
C ALA A 59 9.86 -24.93 -2.16
N ARG A 60 9.07 -25.83 -2.72
CA ARG A 60 9.31 -26.48 -4.03
C ARG A 60 8.18 -26.21 -5.02
N SER A 61 7.17 -25.48 -4.59
CA SER A 61 5.99 -25.11 -5.36
C SER A 61 5.58 -23.68 -5.02
N VAL A 62 4.83 -23.07 -5.93
CA VAL A 62 4.24 -21.76 -5.79
C VAL A 62 2.72 -21.95 -5.82
N GLU A 63 2.04 -21.63 -4.73
CA GLU A 63 0.57 -21.65 -4.67
C GLU A 63 -0.02 -20.33 -5.14
N SER A 64 0.63 -19.22 -4.78
CA SER A 64 0.36 -17.92 -5.35
C SER A 64 1.68 -17.15 -5.55
N PRO A 65 1.83 -16.41 -6.66
CA PRO A 65 3.04 -15.64 -6.88
C PRO A 65 3.16 -14.53 -5.85
N VAL A 66 4.39 -14.31 -5.38
CA VAL A 66 4.78 -13.12 -4.63
C VAL A 66 5.20 -12.03 -5.61
N THR A 67 4.71 -10.81 -5.39
CA THR A 67 4.92 -9.65 -6.27
C THR A 67 5.45 -8.45 -5.50
N ALA A 68 6.08 -7.53 -6.23
CA ALA A 68 6.31 -6.16 -5.80
C ALA A 68 5.51 -5.20 -6.67
N THR A 69 4.82 -4.24 -6.06
CA THR A 69 4.05 -3.19 -6.74
C THR A 69 4.63 -1.83 -6.37
N ALA A 70 5.05 -1.06 -7.38
CA ALA A 70 5.58 0.29 -7.22
C ALA A 70 4.56 1.35 -7.67
N LEU A 71 4.47 2.43 -6.91
CA LEU A 71 3.71 3.64 -7.23
C LEU A 71 4.65 4.84 -7.11
N ALA A 72 4.82 5.57 -8.21
CA ALA A 72 5.54 6.83 -8.26
C ALA A 72 4.54 7.99 -8.20
N LEU A 73 4.86 8.98 -7.38
CA LEU A 73 4.10 10.20 -7.20
C LEU A 73 5.03 11.39 -7.41
N GLU A 74 4.58 12.39 -8.15
CA GLU A 74 5.32 13.64 -8.37
C GLU A 74 4.35 14.81 -8.40
N SER A 75 4.53 15.77 -7.49
CA SER A 75 3.76 17.00 -7.46
C SER A 75 4.49 18.09 -8.24
N ARG A 76 3.79 18.82 -9.12
CA ARG A 76 4.39 19.84 -9.99
C ARG A 76 3.58 21.13 -10.05
N GLU A 77 4.27 22.23 -10.32
CA GLU A 77 3.68 23.51 -10.74
C GLU A 77 4.29 23.89 -12.10
N GLY A 78 3.61 23.51 -13.18
CA GLY A 78 4.19 23.54 -14.53
C GLY A 78 5.44 22.65 -14.60
N ASP A 79 6.55 23.21 -15.08
CA ASP A 79 7.81 22.48 -15.18
C ASP A 79 8.50 22.25 -13.83
N ARG A 80 8.11 22.98 -12.78
CA ARG A 80 8.74 22.92 -11.45
C ARG A 80 8.23 21.72 -10.67
N VAL A 81 9.12 20.79 -10.33
CA VAL A 81 8.83 19.72 -9.36
C VAL A 81 8.77 20.31 -7.95
N LEU A 82 7.67 20.05 -7.24
CA LEU A 82 7.46 20.46 -5.84
C LEU A 82 7.91 19.37 -4.88
N ASP A 83 7.48 18.14 -5.12
CA ASP A 83 7.85 16.96 -4.33
C ASP A 83 7.68 15.66 -5.13
N GLN A 84 8.23 14.56 -4.63
CA GLN A 84 8.22 13.26 -5.29
C GLN A 84 8.34 12.11 -4.29
N ALA A 85 7.81 10.94 -4.62
CA ALA A 85 8.00 9.70 -3.86
C ALA A 85 7.86 8.47 -4.75
N ILE A 86 8.56 7.39 -4.40
CA ILE A 86 8.28 6.04 -4.92
C ILE A 86 7.95 5.15 -3.73
N MET A 87 6.75 4.57 -3.72
CA MET A 87 6.32 3.60 -2.72
C MET A 87 6.32 2.21 -3.33
N VAL A 88 6.95 1.24 -2.66
CA VAL A 88 6.98 -0.16 -3.11
C VAL A 88 6.41 -1.06 -2.02
N SER A 89 5.36 -1.81 -2.35
CA SER A 89 4.81 -2.88 -1.51
C SER A 89 5.30 -4.23 -2.03
N CYS A 90 5.94 -5.01 -1.15
CA CYS A 90 6.51 -6.31 -1.49
C CYS A 90 5.85 -7.44 -0.69
N ASP A 91 5.53 -8.54 -1.36
CA ASP A 91 5.07 -9.77 -0.70
C ASP A 91 6.25 -10.51 -0.04
N LEU A 92 6.65 -10.03 1.15
CA LEU A 92 7.79 -10.52 1.93
C LEU A 92 7.45 -10.53 3.43
N VAL A 93 8.25 -11.22 4.26
CA VAL A 93 8.16 -11.09 5.72
C VAL A 93 8.54 -9.67 6.17
N ALA A 94 9.65 -9.13 5.67
CA ALA A 94 10.08 -7.78 6.00
C ALA A 94 11.07 -7.29 4.95
N ILE A 95 11.23 -5.97 4.84
CA ILE A 95 12.38 -5.39 4.17
C ILE A 95 13.57 -5.51 5.13
N ARG A 96 14.54 -6.35 4.79
CA ARG A 96 15.75 -6.56 5.61
C ARG A 96 16.74 -5.43 5.42
N GLU A 97 17.64 -5.27 6.40
CA GLU A 97 18.74 -4.32 6.35
C GLU A 97 19.56 -4.49 5.06
N GLY A 98 19.95 -3.38 4.45
CA GLY A 98 20.73 -3.36 3.20
C GLY A 98 19.90 -3.44 1.92
N ILE A 99 18.71 -4.05 1.94
CA ILE A 99 17.88 -4.21 0.73
C ILE A 99 17.48 -2.86 0.13
N LEU A 100 17.08 -1.90 0.97
CA LEU A 100 16.70 -0.57 0.51
C LEU A 100 17.90 0.17 -0.11
N GLU A 101 19.08 0.06 0.51
CA GLU A 101 20.32 0.66 0.02
C GLU A 101 20.74 0.05 -1.31
N MET A 102 20.63 -1.28 -1.45
CA MET A 102 20.89 -2.01 -2.69
C MET A 102 19.99 -1.54 -3.83
N VAL A 103 18.69 -1.31 -3.57
CA VAL A 103 17.75 -0.77 -4.56
C VAL A 103 18.12 0.68 -4.93
N ARG A 104 18.36 1.54 -3.93
CA ARG A 104 18.73 2.95 -4.14
C ARG A 104 19.98 3.09 -5.00
N GLN A 105 21.01 2.28 -4.74
CA GLN A 105 22.25 2.25 -5.54
C GLN A 105 21.97 1.89 -7.01
N ARG A 106 21.12 0.88 -7.25
CA ARG A 106 20.78 0.44 -8.61
C ARG A 106 20.01 1.47 -9.42
N ILE A 107 19.18 2.29 -8.78
CA ILE A 107 18.33 3.25 -9.49
C ILE A 107 18.96 4.64 -9.64
N GLN A 108 19.97 4.99 -8.84
CA GLN A 108 20.55 6.33 -8.79
C GLN A 108 20.97 6.86 -10.17
N ASP A 109 21.68 6.05 -10.95
CA ASP A 109 22.13 6.44 -12.30
C ASP A 109 21.03 6.26 -13.36
N ARG A 110 19.99 5.47 -13.06
CA ARG A 110 18.88 5.19 -13.97
C ARG A 110 17.80 6.27 -13.92
N LEU A 111 17.67 6.95 -12.78
CA LEU A 111 16.68 7.99 -12.50
C LEU A 111 17.37 9.27 -11.98
N PRO A 112 18.13 10.00 -12.82
CA PRO A 112 18.89 11.17 -12.38
C PRO A 112 18.01 12.34 -11.89
N ASP A 113 16.72 12.33 -12.22
CA ASP A 113 15.71 13.31 -11.80
C ASP A 113 14.97 12.93 -10.51
N PHE A 114 15.22 11.73 -9.97
CA PHE A 114 14.59 11.24 -8.75
C PHE A 114 15.53 11.28 -7.54
N ASP A 115 15.04 11.82 -6.42
CA ASP A 115 15.72 11.73 -5.14
C ASP A 115 15.49 10.35 -4.51
N VAL A 116 16.50 9.48 -4.62
CA VAL A 116 16.45 8.09 -4.12
C VAL A 116 16.16 7.98 -2.62
N SER A 117 16.36 9.05 -1.83
CA SER A 117 15.98 9.07 -0.42
C SER A 117 14.46 9.03 -0.20
N LYS A 118 13.67 9.40 -1.23
CA LYS A 118 12.21 9.37 -1.24
C LYS A 118 11.62 8.07 -1.80
N LEU A 119 12.45 7.05 -1.99
CA LEU A 119 12.00 5.68 -2.18
C LEU A 119 11.74 5.04 -0.81
N VAL A 120 10.53 4.51 -0.65
CA VAL A 120 10.04 3.82 0.55
C VAL A 120 9.60 2.41 0.16
N MET A 121 10.02 1.41 0.94
CA MET A 121 9.63 0.01 0.76
C MET A 121 8.91 -0.50 2.00
N ASN A 122 7.88 -1.31 1.80
CA ASN A 122 7.20 -2.03 2.87
C ASN A 122 7.00 -3.51 2.48
N ALA A 123 6.67 -4.32 3.48
CA ALA A 123 6.39 -5.73 3.29
C ALA A 123 4.97 -6.05 3.80
N THR A 124 4.28 -6.97 3.12
CA THR A 124 2.97 -7.47 3.54
C THR A 124 3.03 -8.39 4.77
N HIS A 125 4.24 -8.73 5.23
CA HIS A 125 4.49 -9.66 6.32
C HIS A 125 4.01 -11.09 6.04
N THR A 126 4.09 -11.55 4.79
CA THR A 126 3.79 -12.95 4.46
C THR A 126 4.88 -13.89 4.95
N HIS A 127 4.49 -14.92 5.70
CA HIS A 127 5.36 -15.95 6.28
C HIS A 127 5.63 -17.13 5.32
N THR A 128 5.27 -16.97 4.05
CA THR A 128 5.51 -17.96 2.98
C THR A 128 6.18 -17.30 1.78
N ALA A 129 7.10 -16.36 2.05
CA ALA A 129 7.98 -15.73 1.08
C ALA A 129 9.46 -16.06 1.36
N PRO A 130 10.35 -15.88 0.37
CA PRO A 130 11.77 -16.22 0.49
C PRO A 130 12.52 -15.55 1.64
N VAL A 131 13.52 -16.26 2.15
CA VAL A 131 14.51 -15.73 3.11
C VAL A 131 15.52 -14.85 2.38
N MET A 132 15.91 -13.74 3.01
CA MET A 132 16.88 -12.77 2.48
C MET A 132 18.13 -12.60 3.36
N ARG A 133 18.20 -13.27 4.50
CA ARG A 133 19.33 -13.18 5.43
C ARG A 133 19.96 -14.56 5.59
N GLU A 134 21.27 -14.61 5.42
CA GLU A 134 22.07 -15.81 5.66
C GLU A 134 21.98 -16.25 7.13
N ASP A 135 22.31 -17.52 7.37
CA ASP A 135 22.43 -18.13 8.71
C ASP A 135 21.17 -18.05 9.60
N VAL A 136 20.00 -17.73 9.03
CA VAL A 136 18.71 -17.77 9.75
C VAL A 136 18.21 -19.20 9.91
N TYR A 137 18.52 -20.05 8.93
CA TYR A 137 18.11 -21.44 8.87
C TYR A 137 19.27 -22.30 8.36
N ASP A 138 19.31 -23.56 8.78
CA ASP A 138 20.21 -24.54 8.20
C ASP A 138 19.72 -24.92 6.80
N LEU A 139 20.46 -24.53 5.76
CA LEU A 139 20.11 -24.76 4.36
C LEU A 139 21.11 -25.69 3.66
N PRO A 140 20.66 -26.53 2.71
CA PRO A 140 21.57 -27.23 1.81
C PRO A 140 22.39 -26.23 0.98
N ALA A 141 23.67 -26.55 0.74
CA ALA A 141 24.56 -25.73 -0.07
C ALA A 141 24.16 -25.69 -1.57
N GLU A 142 23.44 -26.71 -2.05
CA GLU A 142 23.01 -26.84 -3.44
C GLU A 142 21.52 -27.21 -3.53
N GLY A 143 20.89 -26.91 -4.67
CA GLY A 143 19.50 -27.28 -4.96
C GLY A 143 18.44 -26.43 -4.26
N VAL A 144 18.85 -25.35 -3.60
CA VAL A 144 18.00 -24.30 -2.99
C VAL A 144 18.68 -22.96 -3.27
N MET A 145 17.92 -21.98 -3.75
CA MET A 145 18.37 -20.59 -3.90
C MET A 145 18.79 -20.04 -2.54
N GLN A 146 20.00 -19.52 -2.45
CA GLN A 146 20.53 -19.02 -1.18
C GLN A 146 19.94 -17.65 -0.83
N PRO A 147 19.84 -17.29 0.46
CA PRO A 147 19.29 -16.00 0.88
C PRO A 147 19.93 -14.78 0.23
N SER A 148 21.26 -14.75 0.08
CA SER A 148 21.98 -13.68 -0.62
C SER A 148 21.66 -13.61 -2.12
N GLU A 149 21.53 -14.76 -2.78
CA GLU A 149 21.11 -14.83 -4.18
C GLU A 149 19.70 -14.26 -4.37
N TYR A 150 18.76 -14.59 -3.47
CA TYR A 150 17.42 -14.00 -3.52
C TYR A 150 17.43 -12.50 -3.21
N ALA A 151 18.31 -12.03 -2.31
CA ALA A 151 18.44 -10.60 -2.02
C ALA A 151 18.89 -9.78 -3.24
N GLU A 152 19.88 -10.28 -3.99
CA GLU A 152 20.33 -9.65 -5.25
C GLU A 152 19.21 -9.66 -6.31
N PHE A 153 18.57 -10.81 -6.51
CA PHE A 153 17.41 -10.94 -7.41
C PHE A 153 16.29 -9.95 -7.05
N LEU A 154 15.92 -9.86 -5.77
CA LEU A 154 14.90 -8.94 -5.30
C LEU A 154 15.29 -7.49 -5.58
N ALA A 155 16.53 -7.10 -5.27
CA ALA A 155 17.00 -5.74 -5.47
C ALA A 155 16.98 -5.33 -6.95
N ASP A 156 17.37 -6.24 -7.86
CA ASP A 156 17.27 -6.01 -9.32
C ASP A 156 15.81 -5.82 -9.74
N ARG A 157 14.91 -6.73 -9.34
CA ARG A 157 13.48 -6.66 -9.68
C ARG A 157 12.82 -5.39 -9.16
N VAL A 158 13.13 -4.99 -7.93
CA VAL A 158 12.56 -3.77 -7.32
C VAL A 158 13.11 -2.51 -8.00
N ALA A 159 14.40 -2.48 -8.34
CA ALA A 159 14.98 -1.38 -9.09
C ALA A 159 14.31 -1.21 -10.46
N ASP A 160 14.04 -2.33 -11.15
CA ASP A 160 13.35 -2.31 -12.45
C ASP A 160 11.94 -1.74 -12.36
N ILE A 161 11.12 -2.16 -11.39
CA ILE A 161 9.77 -1.59 -11.24
C ILE A 161 9.78 -0.15 -10.76
N ALA A 162 10.75 0.26 -9.94
CA ALA A 162 10.85 1.64 -9.52
C ALA A 162 11.10 2.54 -10.74
N VAL A 163 11.97 2.10 -11.66
CA VAL A 163 12.22 2.80 -12.92
C VAL A 163 10.99 2.81 -13.82
N SER A 164 10.31 1.67 -14.00
CA SER A 164 9.09 1.62 -14.81
C SER A 164 7.97 2.48 -14.24
N ALA A 165 7.76 2.45 -12.92
CA ALA A 165 6.76 3.28 -12.25
C ALA A 165 7.09 4.77 -12.37
N TRP A 166 8.36 5.14 -12.21
CA TRP A 166 8.81 6.51 -12.42
C TRP A 166 8.51 6.93 -13.87
N GLN A 167 9.03 6.21 -14.86
CA GLN A 167 8.90 6.63 -16.26
C GLN A 167 7.48 6.61 -16.82
N SER A 168 6.52 5.96 -16.16
CA SER A 168 5.11 5.92 -16.56
C SER A 168 4.23 7.01 -15.94
N ARG A 169 4.80 7.92 -15.14
CA ARG A 169 4.06 9.02 -14.50
C ARG A 169 3.25 9.86 -15.50
N GLN A 170 1.96 10.04 -15.22
CA GLN A 170 1.03 10.90 -15.97
C GLN A 170 0.12 11.69 -15.01
N PRO A 171 -0.47 12.81 -15.45
CA PRO A 171 -1.42 13.55 -14.62
C PRO A 171 -2.58 12.69 -14.10
N GLY A 172 -2.92 12.88 -12.84
CA GLY A 172 -4.00 12.16 -12.16
C GLY A 172 -4.39 12.78 -10.83
N SER A 173 -5.22 12.07 -10.07
CA SER A 173 -5.72 12.51 -8.76
C SER A 173 -5.62 11.40 -7.73
N VAL A 174 -5.68 11.78 -6.45
CA VAL A 174 -5.69 10.87 -5.31
C VAL A 174 -6.83 11.25 -4.37
N GLY A 175 -7.45 10.26 -3.75
CA GLY A 175 -8.48 10.44 -2.73
C GLY A 175 -8.27 9.45 -1.59
N TRP A 176 -8.66 9.84 -0.38
CA TRP A 176 -8.57 9.00 0.80
C TRP A 176 -9.94 8.49 1.24
N GLY A 177 -9.98 7.25 1.71
CA GLY A 177 -11.17 6.61 2.24
C GLY A 177 -10.87 5.73 3.45
N LEU A 178 -11.89 5.51 4.26
CA LEU A 178 -11.85 4.63 5.41
C LEU A 178 -13.05 3.68 5.37
N GLY A 179 -12.78 2.38 5.43
CA GLY A 179 -13.77 1.33 5.66
C GLY A 179 -13.42 0.51 6.89
N HIS A 180 -14.26 -0.49 7.22
CA HIS A 180 -14.00 -1.36 8.37
C HIS A 180 -14.14 -2.84 8.04
N ALA A 181 -13.16 -3.65 8.43
CA ALA A 181 -13.19 -5.10 8.29
C ALA A 181 -12.59 -5.80 9.51
N VAL A 182 -13.28 -6.85 9.99
CA VAL A 182 -12.72 -7.78 10.98
C VAL A 182 -11.79 -8.75 10.25
N VAL A 183 -10.51 -8.39 10.15
CA VAL A 183 -9.44 -9.20 9.53
C VAL A 183 -8.53 -9.80 10.60
N ALA A 184 -8.01 -8.95 11.48
CA ALA A 184 -7.10 -9.32 12.55
C ALA A 184 -7.84 -9.55 13.87
N HIS A 185 -7.27 -10.46 14.67
CA HIS A 185 -7.54 -10.59 16.08
C HIS A 185 -6.27 -10.42 16.89
N ASN A 186 -6.37 -9.84 18.08
CA ASN A 186 -5.23 -9.81 18.97
C ASN A 186 -4.94 -11.24 19.43
N ARG A 187 -3.70 -11.68 19.21
CA ARG A 187 -3.29 -13.08 19.38
C ARG A 187 -3.02 -13.46 20.83
N ARG A 188 -3.28 -12.58 21.81
CA ARG A 188 -2.97 -12.83 23.22
C ARG A 188 -4.24 -12.98 24.06
N SER A 189 -4.41 -14.16 24.64
CA SER A 189 -5.52 -14.50 25.54
C SER A 189 -5.09 -14.32 26.99
N THR A 190 -5.96 -13.75 27.82
CA THR A 190 -5.73 -13.51 29.26
C THR A 190 -6.54 -14.46 30.14
N TYR A 191 -6.02 -14.75 31.34
CA TYR A 191 -6.59 -15.72 32.27
C TYR A 191 -6.75 -15.15 33.70
N SER A 192 -7.51 -15.86 34.56
CA SER A 192 -7.85 -15.39 35.91
C SER A 192 -6.68 -15.26 36.87
N ASP A 193 -5.55 -15.89 36.57
CA ASP A 193 -4.29 -15.78 37.33
C ASP A 193 -3.48 -14.53 36.94
N GLY A 194 -3.98 -13.71 36.01
CA GLY A 194 -3.31 -12.52 35.50
C GLY A 194 -2.29 -12.82 34.38
N SER A 195 -2.15 -14.07 33.95
CA SER A 195 -1.27 -14.42 32.84
C SER A 195 -1.89 -14.10 31.48
N ALA A 196 -1.02 -13.92 30.48
CA ALA A 196 -1.38 -13.76 29.08
C ALA A 196 -0.54 -14.67 28.19
N GLN A 197 -1.16 -15.27 27.17
CA GLN A 197 -0.53 -16.24 26.31
C GLN A 197 -0.82 -15.97 24.83
N MET A 198 0.25 -15.90 24.03
CA MET A 198 0.15 -15.88 22.57
C MET A 198 -0.48 -17.20 22.07
N TYR A 199 -1.52 -17.08 21.26
CA TYR A 199 -2.39 -18.16 20.80
C TYR A 199 -2.99 -19.00 21.94
N GLY A 200 -3.21 -18.36 23.10
CA GLY A 200 -3.80 -19.01 24.26
C GLY A 200 -5.24 -19.49 24.03
N ALA A 201 -5.59 -20.63 24.62
CA ALA A 201 -6.88 -21.26 24.46
C ALA A 201 -8.02 -20.43 25.07
N THR A 202 -9.03 -20.11 24.26
CA THR A 202 -10.18 -19.27 24.64
C THR A 202 -11.39 -20.06 25.16
N ASN A 203 -11.25 -21.39 25.29
CA ASN A 203 -12.27 -22.31 25.82
C ASN A 203 -11.93 -22.86 27.21
N ARG A 204 -10.93 -22.28 27.89
CA ARG A 204 -10.57 -22.66 29.26
C ARG A 204 -11.53 -22.00 30.26
N ALA A 205 -11.77 -22.67 31.39
CA ALA A 205 -12.63 -22.16 32.45
C ALA A 205 -12.10 -20.86 33.10
N ASP A 206 -10.79 -20.62 33.02
CA ASP A 206 -10.12 -19.45 33.57
C ASP A 206 -9.87 -18.33 32.54
N PHE A 207 -10.31 -18.48 31.28
CA PHE A 207 -10.22 -17.43 30.26
C PHE A 207 -11.00 -16.17 30.68
N ARG A 208 -10.40 -14.99 30.47
CA ARG A 208 -10.98 -13.69 30.85
C ARG A 208 -11.23 -12.75 29.68
N GLY A 209 -10.44 -12.86 28.63
CA GLY A 209 -10.61 -12.01 27.45
C GLY A 209 -9.36 -11.98 26.58
N ILE A 210 -9.46 -11.26 25.48
CA ILE A 210 -8.33 -10.94 24.63
C ILE A 210 -7.64 -9.68 25.20
N GLU A 211 -6.31 -9.68 25.24
CA GLU A 211 -5.52 -8.72 26.04
C GLU A 211 -5.60 -7.27 25.54
N GLY A 212 -5.73 -7.08 24.22
CA GLY A 212 -5.56 -5.77 23.60
C GLY A 212 -6.58 -5.44 22.52
N TYR A 213 -6.47 -4.22 22.02
CA TYR A 213 -7.27 -3.68 20.93
C TYR A 213 -7.06 -4.46 19.63
N GLU A 214 -8.12 -4.54 18.83
CA GLU A 214 -8.11 -5.06 17.47
C GLU A 214 -8.46 -3.89 16.55
N ASP A 215 -7.53 -3.49 15.68
CA ASP A 215 -7.80 -2.41 14.74
C ASP A 215 -8.50 -2.95 13.49
N HIS A 216 -9.75 -2.55 13.32
CA HIS A 216 -10.59 -2.96 12.20
C HIS A 216 -10.63 -1.92 11.08
N GLY A 217 -9.88 -0.82 11.20
CA GLY A 217 -9.74 0.17 10.15
C GLY A 217 -9.12 -0.44 8.88
N VAL A 218 -9.66 -0.03 7.73
CA VAL A 218 -9.06 -0.26 6.42
C VAL A 218 -8.93 1.10 5.74
N GLU A 219 -7.75 1.70 5.88
CA GLU A 219 -7.42 2.97 5.23
C GLU A 219 -7.01 2.71 3.78
N VAL A 220 -7.59 3.49 2.88
CA VAL A 220 -7.41 3.31 1.45
C VAL A 220 -7.03 4.63 0.81
N LEU A 221 -5.99 4.59 -0.04
CA LEU A 221 -5.75 5.60 -1.05
C LEU A 221 -6.19 5.07 -2.41
N CYS A 222 -6.86 5.90 -3.18
CA CYS A 222 -7.31 5.59 -4.53
C CYS A 222 -6.72 6.61 -5.50
N PHE A 223 -6.21 6.13 -6.63
CA PHE A 223 -5.51 6.95 -7.61
C PHE A 223 -6.17 6.81 -8.97
N TRP A 224 -6.55 7.94 -9.56
CA TRP A 224 -7.18 7.97 -10.88
C TRP A 224 -6.29 8.66 -11.90
N ASP A 225 -6.37 8.23 -13.15
CA ASP A 225 -5.72 8.93 -14.26
C ASP A 225 -6.50 10.17 -14.71
N GLY A 226 -5.97 10.88 -15.70
CA GLY A 226 -6.63 12.05 -16.30
C GLY A 226 -7.95 11.77 -17.02
N GLN A 227 -8.37 10.51 -17.16
CA GLN A 227 -9.68 10.11 -17.68
C GLN A 227 -10.66 9.76 -16.54
N GLY A 228 -10.19 9.73 -15.29
CA GLY A 228 -10.97 9.35 -14.13
C GLY A 228 -11.09 7.84 -13.92
N GLU A 229 -10.25 7.03 -14.59
CA GLU A 229 -10.19 5.59 -14.37
C GLU A 229 -9.29 5.28 -13.18
N LEU A 230 -9.71 4.32 -12.33
CA LEU A 230 -8.94 3.90 -11.16
C LEU A 230 -7.73 3.06 -11.63
N ILE A 231 -6.52 3.60 -11.46
CA ILE A 231 -5.28 2.95 -11.91
C ILE A 231 -4.51 2.28 -10.78
N ALA A 232 -4.65 2.78 -9.55
CA ALA A 232 -3.97 2.21 -8.40
C ALA A 232 -4.76 2.40 -7.11
N THR A 233 -4.49 1.53 -6.13
CA THR A 233 -4.93 1.69 -4.76
C THR A 233 -3.88 1.20 -3.78
N ALA A 234 -3.75 1.90 -2.65
CA ALA A 234 -2.99 1.43 -1.50
C ALA A 234 -3.96 1.10 -0.36
N ILE A 235 -3.79 -0.07 0.24
CA ILE A 235 -4.72 -0.62 1.24
C ILE A 235 -3.91 -0.96 2.49
N ASN A 236 -4.21 -0.26 3.59
CA ASN A 236 -3.64 -0.56 4.89
C ASN A 236 -4.57 -1.47 5.69
N VAL A 237 -4.00 -2.52 6.26
CA VAL A 237 -4.71 -3.41 7.18
C VAL A 237 -3.78 -3.69 8.35
N ALA A 238 -4.25 -3.49 9.59
CA ALA A 238 -3.52 -3.80 10.82
C ALA A 238 -3.48 -5.33 11.09
N CYS A 239 -3.09 -6.12 10.09
CA CYS A 239 -2.99 -7.56 10.16
C CYS A 239 -1.78 -8.03 9.35
N PRO A 240 -0.91 -8.87 9.93
CA PRO A 240 0.12 -9.53 9.13
C PRO A 240 -0.50 -10.58 8.20
N SER A 241 0.17 -10.86 7.09
CA SER A 241 -0.29 -11.81 6.06
C SER A 241 0.07 -13.26 6.42
N GLN A 242 -0.51 -13.78 7.50
CA GLN A 242 -0.08 -15.01 8.17
C GLN A 242 -1.13 -16.14 8.18
N GLU A 243 -2.19 -16.09 7.37
CA GLU A 243 -3.24 -17.13 7.41
C GLU A 243 -2.70 -18.49 6.96
N VAL A 244 -1.78 -18.53 5.98
CA VAL A 244 -1.11 -19.75 5.52
C VAL A 244 0.33 -19.88 6.03
N GLU A 245 0.68 -19.22 7.13
CA GLU A 245 2.06 -19.13 7.62
C GLU A 245 2.76 -20.47 7.93
N GLY A 246 1.99 -21.54 8.12
CA GLY A 246 2.49 -22.91 8.33
C GLY A 246 2.72 -23.71 7.05
N GLY A 247 2.38 -23.18 5.88
CA GLY A 247 2.53 -23.83 4.59
C GLY A 247 4.00 -23.97 4.14
N SER A 248 4.23 -24.79 3.12
CA SER A 248 5.57 -25.02 2.55
C SER A 248 5.63 -24.70 1.05
N ALA A 249 4.71 -23.86 0.56
CA ALA A 249 4.73 -23.32 -0.79
C ALA A 249 4.93 -21.80 -0.73
N VAL A 250 5.48 -21.20 -1.79
CA VAL A 250 5.48 -19.74 -1.92
C VAL A 250 4.04 -19.26 -2.06
N ASN A 251 3.65 -18.29 -1.23
CA ASN A 251 2.29 -17.76 -1.19
C ASN A 251 2.27 -16.30 -0.67
N ALA A 252 1.60 -15.41 -1.39
CA ALA A 252 1.34 -14.02 -1.00
C ALA A 252 0.16 -13.86 0.00
N ASP A 253 -0.33 -14.98 0.54
CA ASP A 253 -1.42 -15.06 1.51
C ASP A 253 -2.70 -14.37 0.99
N PHE A 254 -3.50 -13.74 1.85
CA PHE A 254 -4.79 -13.17 1.43
C PHE A 254 -4.65 -12.03 0.42
N TRP A 255 -3.48 -11.39 0.30
CA TRP A 255 -3.27 -10.32 -0.69
C TRP A 255 -3.35 -10.80 -2.13
N HIS A 256 -3.00 -12.06 -2.42
CA HIS A 256 -3.21 -12.61 -3.76
C HIS A 256 -4.70 -12.59 -4.14
N THR A 257 -5.55 -13.08 -3.24
CA THR A 257 -7.00 -13.16 -3.47
C THR A 257 -7.65 -11.78 -3.47
N VAL A 258 -7.17 -10.84 -2.64
CA VAL A 258 -7.60 -9.42 -2.67
C VAL A 258 -7.31 -8.81 -4.03
N ARG A 259 -6.08 -8.98 -4.55
CA ARG A 259 -5.70 -8.48 -5.88
C ARG A 259 -6.57 -9.06 -6.97
N GLN A 260 -6.80 -10.37 -6.97
CA GLN A 260 -7.66 -11.02 -7.96
C GLN A 260 -9.10 -10.48 -7.91
N SER A 261 -9.65 -10.31 -6.70
CA SER A 261 -11.01 -9.81 -6.50
C SER A 261 -11.18 -8.38 -6.99
N LEU A 262 -10.25 -7.48 -6.65
CA LEU A 262 -10.28 -6.09 -7.11
C LEU A 262 -10.08 -6.00 -8.62
N ARG A 263 -9.10 -6.71 -9.18
CA ARG A 263 -8.82 -6.71 -10.63
C ARG A 263 -9.98 -7.25 -11.46
N ALA A 264 -10.68 -8.28 -10.96
CA ALA A 264 -11.88 -8.81 -11.62
C ALA A 264 -13.00 -7.76 -11.75
N LYS A 265 -13.06 -6.78 -10.82
CA LYS A 265 -14.11 -5.75 -10.79
C LYS A 265 -13.68 -4.42 -11.41
N TYR A 266 -12.42 -4.03 -11.26
CA TYR A 266 -11.90 -2.70 -11.59
C TYR A 266 -10.85 -2.70 -12.72
N GLY A 267 -10.51 -3.87 -13.27
CA GLY A 267 -9.58 -4.01 -14.40
C GLY A 267 -8.33 -4.80 -14.03
N ASN A 268 -7.87 -5.64 -14.96
CA ASN A 268 -6.73 -6.54 -14.73
C ASN A 268 -5.40 -5.82 -14.44
N GLU A 269 -5.27 -4.58 -14.93
CA GLU A 269 -4.08 -3.75 -14.75
C GLU A 269 -4.09 -2.95 -13.44
N LEU A 270 -5.15 -3.04 -12.62
CA LEU A 270 -5.22 -2.32 -11.35
C LEU A 270 -4.01 -2.67 -10.46
N LEU A 271 -3.28 -1.63 -10.08
CA LEU A 271 -2.16 -1.71 -9.14
C LEU A 271 -2.71 -1.72 -7.72
N VAL A 272 -2.26 -2.69 -6.91
CA VAL A 272 -2.71 -2.83 -5.51
C VAL A 272 -1.49 -2.93 -4.61
N LEU A 273 -1.26 -1.86 -3.86
CA LEU A 273 -0.23 -1.78 -2.84
C LEU A 273 -0.84 -2.23 -1.51
N ALA A 274 -0.25 -3.27 -0.94
CA ALA A 274 -0.69 -3.89 0.30
C ALA A 274 0.19 -3.43 1.46
N TRP A 275 -0.38 -2.81 2.49
CA TRP A 275 0.37 -2.31 3.64
C TRP A 275 -0.05 -3.02 4.93
N THR A 276 0.95 -3.45 5.70
CA THR A 276 0.75 -3.97 7.04
C THR A 276 0.78 -2.79 8.02
N GLY A 277 -0.33 -2.52 8.69
CA GLY A 277 -0.44 -1.51 9.72
C GLY A 277 0.26 -1.91 11.03
N ALA A 278 -0.12 -1.28 12.13
CA ALA A 278 0.41 -1.59 13.46
C ALA A 278 -0.11 -2.95 13.96
N ALA A 279 0.57 -4.04 13.58
CA ALA A 279 0.02 -5.40 13.67
C ALA A 279 0.85 -6.38 14.53
N GLY A 280 1.72 -5.89 15.42
CA GLY A 280 2.71 -6.73 16.13
C GLY A 280 2.12 -7.78 17.07
N ASP A 281 0.93 -7.54 17.61
CA ASP A 281 0.16 -8.48 18.43
C ASP A 281 -1.13 -8.94 17.74
N GLN A 282 -1.27 -8.66 16.46
CA GLN A 282 -2.42 -9.05 15.65
C GLN A 282 -2.13 -10.34 14.88
N SER A 283 -3.19 -11.02 14.46
CA SER A 283 -3.10 -12.26 13.66
C SER A 283 -4.38 -12.44 12.84
N PRO A 284 -4.30 -12.97 11.61
CA PRO A 284 -5.48 -13.34 10.83
C PRO A 284 -6.18 -14.59 11.40
N HIS A 285 -5.51 -15.35 12.27
CA HIS A 285 -6.05 -16.55 12.88
C HIS A 285 -7.20 -16.20 13.82
N LEU A 286 -8.29 -16.96 13.70
CA LEU A 286 -9.44 -16.85 14.60
C LEU A 286 -9.00 -17.15 16.03
N MET A 287 -9.15 -16.20 16.96
CA MET A 287 -8.84 -16.41 18.38
C MET A 287 -10.08 -16.83 19.17
N PHE A 288 -11.21 -16.22 18.86
CA PHE A 288 -12.49 -16.41 19.54
C PHE A 288 -13.59 -16.82 18.55
N ARG A 289 -14.68 -17.45 19.03
CA ARG A 289 -15.81 -17.94 18.19
C ARG A 289 -15.42 -18.84 17.00
N LYS A 290 -14.28 -19.53 17.09
CA LYS A 290 -13.69 -20.38 16.03
C LYS A 290 -14.74 -21.25 15.32
N ASP A 291 -15.53 -22.02 16.07
CA ASP A 291 -16.51 -22.94 15.49
C ASP A 291 -17.63 -22.24 14.70
N ALA A 292 -18.09 -21.08 15.18
CA ALA A 292 -19.15 -20.32 14.52
C ALA A 292 -18.64 -19.69 13.21
N GLU A 293 -17.47 -19.07 13.25
CA GLU A 293 -16.79 -18.49 12.08
C GLU A 293 -16.49 -19.58 11.04
N GLU A 294 -15.90 -20.70 11.46
CA GLU A 294 -15.62 -21.84 10.58
C GLU A 294 -16.88 -22.44 9.97
N ARG A 295 -17.95 -22.59 10.74
CA ARG A 295 -19.23 -23.06 10.21
C ARG A 295 -19.78 -22.11 9.15
N MET A 296 -19.78 -20.81 9.40
CA MET A 296 -20.31 -19.82 8.44
C MET A 296 -19.46 -19.75 7.18
N ARG A 297 -18.14 -19.77 7.30
CA ARG A 297 -17.21 -19.84 6.16
C ARG A 297 -17.49 -21.07 5.29
N LYS A 298 -17.61 -22.26 5.90
CA LYS A 298 -17.90 -23.51 5.19
C LYS A 298 -19.26 -23.47 4.47
N LEU A 299 -20.30 -22.91 5.10
CA LEU A 299 -21.60 -22.75 4.45
C LEU A 299 -21.59 -21.79 3.26
N ARG A 300 -20.64 -20.85 3.22
CA ARG A 300 -20.41 -19.98 2.05
C ARG A 300 -19.52 -20.63 0.98
N GLY A 301 -18.92 -21.78 1.26
CA GLY A 301 -18.01 -22.46 0.33
C GLY A 301 -16.67 -21.75 0.10
N LEU A 302 -16.25 -20.89 1.03
CA LEU A 302 -15.02 -20.09 0.91
C LEU A 302 -13.86 -20.75 1.66
N THR A 303 -12.65 -20.63 1.14
CA THR A 303 -11.41 -20.81 1.90
C THR A 303 -11.23 -19.69 2.93
N ARG A 304 -10.21 -19.81 3.80
CA ARG A 304 -9.87 -18.74 4.76
C ARG A 304 -9.37 -17.48 4.06
N LEU A 305 -8.49 -17.63 3.06
CA LEU A 305 -7.98 -16.53 2.24
C LEU A 305 -9.10 -15.80 1.50
N GLU A 306 -10.07 -16.52 0.94
CA GLU A 306 -11.24 -15.91 0.28
C GLU A 306 -12.17 -15.19 1.26
N GLU A 307 -12.38 -15.71 2.48
CA GLU A 307 -13.19 -15.03 3.50
C GLU A 307 -12.51 -13.74 3.98
N LEU A 308 -11.19 -13.73 4.19
CA LEU A 308 -10.43 -12.51 4.52
C LEU A 308 -10.47 -11.51 3.36
N SER A 309 -10.19 -11.96 2.14
CA SER A 309 -10.27 -11.15 0.93
C SER A 309 -11.64 -10.50 0.77
N ARG A 310 -12.73 -11.27 0.93
CA ARG A 310 -14.11 -10.76 0.86
C ARG A 310 -14.36 -9.63 1.86
N ARG A 311 -13.84 -9.73 3.08
CA ARG A 311 -13.99 -8.67 4.11
C ARG A 311 -13.18 -7.43 3.74
N ILE A 312 -11.92 -7.60 3.33
CA ILE A 312 -11.05 -6.50 2.92
C ILE A 312 -11.65 -5.77 1.71
N VAL A 313 -12.11 -6.49 0.69
CA VAL A 313 -12.73 -5.91 -0.52
C VAL A 313 -14.02 -5.16 -0.17
N ALA A 314 -14.86 -5.70 0.72
CA ALA A 314 -16.06 -5.00 1.14
C ALA A 314 -15.74 -3.66 1.86
N ALA A 315 -14.75 -3.66 2.76
CA ALA A 315 -14.29 -2.43 3.41
C ALA A 315 -13.61 -1.47 2.43
N TRP A 316 -12.86 -2.00 1.46
CA TRP A 316 -12.27 -1.20 0.40
C TRP A 316 -13.34 -0.54 -0.47
N GLU A 317 -14.45 -1.23 -0.78
CA GLU A 317 -15.56 -0.64 -1.55
C GLU A 317 -16.27 0.48 -0.78
N GLU A 318 -16.43 0.33 0.54
CA GLU A 318 -16.92 1.39 1.43
C GLU A 318 -15.97 2.60 1.40
N ALA A 319 -14.67 2.36 1.59
CA ALA A 319 -13.65 3.41 1.53
C ALA A 319 -13.62 4.11 0.16
N TYR A 320 -13.69 3.34 -0.93
CA TYR A 320 -13.70 3.83 -2.31
C TYR A 320 -14.91 4.73 -2.60
N ALA A 321 -16.08 4.40 -2.05
CA ALA A 321 -17.28 5.23 -2.20
C ALA A 321 -17.09 6.63 -1.60
N GLY A 322 -16.36 6.73 -0.48
CA GLY A 322 -15.94 8.00 0.12
C GLY A 322 -14.84 8.70 -0.68
N ALA A 323 -13.73 8.01 -0.96
CA ALA A 323 -12.57 8.57 -1.67
C ALA A 323 -12.94 9.15 -3.05
N SER A 324 -13.88 8.50 -3.76
CA SER A 324 -14.35 8.97 -5.06
C SER A 324 -15.18 10.26 -5.04
N GLN A 325 -15.50 10.80 -3.86
CA GLN A 325 -16.12 12.13 -3.73
C GLN A 325 -15.08 13.26 -3.72
N GLU A 326 -13.81 12.95 -3.53
CA GLU A 326 -12.70 13.93 -3.50
C GLU A 326 -12.03 14.14 -4.87
N ARG A 327 -12.54 13.46 -5.91
CA ARG A 327 -12.01 13.51 -7.28
C ARG A 327 -12.31 14.81 -8.02
#